data_AF-A0A328TRL9-F1
#
_entry.id   AF-A0A328TRL9-F1
#
_cell.length_a   1.000
_cell.length_b   1.000
_cell.length_c   1.000
_cell.angle_alpha   90.00
_cell.angle_beta   90.00
_cell.angle_gamma   90.00
#
_symmetry.space_group_name_H-M   'P 1'
#
loop_
_entity.id
_entity.type
_entity.pdbx_description
1 polymer ?
#
loop_
_entity_poly.entity_id
_entity_poly.type
_entity_poly.pdbx_seq_one_letter_code
_entity_poly.pdbx_strand_id
1 'polypeptide(L)'
;MDHINGDRQDNRISNIRQVSLSQNGFNRKMQSTNTSGIKGVSWCKEMKKWRAGIMHEGKHIHVGYFIEKIEAAEAIEKVRNELHGAFANNGGKAA
;
A
#
# COMPACT_ATOMS: atom_id res chain seq x y z
N MET A 1 -16.81 3.69 -7.08
CA MET A 1 -16.40 5.11 -7.18
C MET A 1 -15.31 5.32 -6.15
N ASP A 2 -14.11 5.71 -6.58
CA ASP A 2 -12.96 5.99 -5.71
C ASP A 2 -12.53 7.43 -5.89
N HIS A 3 -12.08 8.04 -4.80
CA HIS A 3 -11.61 9.42 -4.77
C HIS A 3 -10.09 9.41 -4.97
N ILE A 4 -9.60 10.08 -6.02
CA ILE A 4 -8.17 10.07 -6.40
C ILE A 4 -7.30 10.56 -5.24
N ASN A 5 -7.73 11.60 -4.54
CA ASN A 5 -7.05 12.14 -3.36
C ASN A 5 -7.32 11.37 -2.05
N GLY A 6 -8.22 10.38 -2.07
CA GLY A 6 -8.64 9.64 -0.89
C GLY A 6 -9.51 10.42 0.11
N ASP A 7 -9.99 11.62 -0.25
CA ASP A 7 -10.96 12.40 0.50
C ASP A 7 -12.38 12.15 0.00
N ARG A 8 -13.22 11.60 0.86
CA ARG A 8 -14.62 11.26 0.56
C ARG A 8 -15.54 12.48 0.49
N GLN A 9 -15.10 13.62 1.01
CA GLN A 9 -15.88 14.86 0.99
C GLN A 9 -15.70 15.63 -0.33
N ASP A 10 -14.62 15.36 -1.08
CA ASP A 10 -14.34 16.02 -2.34
C ASP A 10 -15.01 15.31 -3.52
N ASN A 11 -16.27 15.66 -3.78
CA ASN A 11 -17.09 15.05 -4.84
C ASN A 11 -16.92 15.70 -6.22
N ARG A 12 -15.83 16.44 -6.48
CA ARG A 12 -15.54 16.97 -7.82
C ARG A 12 -15.41 15.81 -8.81
N ILE A 13 -16.00 15.93 -10.00
CA ILE A 13 -15.95 14.88 -11.05
C ILE A 13 -14.50 14.52 -11.39
N SER A 14 -13.61 15.51 -11.43
CA SER A 14 -12.16 15.31 -11.63
C SER A 14 -11.48 14.50 -10.52
N ASN A 15 -12.08 14.41 -9.34
CA ASN A 15 -11.58 13.64 -8.19
C ASN A 15 -12.20 12.24 -8.09
N ILE A 16 -13.23 11.92 -8.89
CA ILE A 16 -13.91 10.62 -8.85
C ILE A 16 -13.46 9.77 -10.03
N ARG A 17 -13.04 8.52 -9.77
CA ARG A 17 -12.73 7.52 -10.79
C ARG A 17 -13.52 6.24 -10.62
N GLN A 18 -13.86 5.62 -11.75
CA GLN A 18 -14.45 4.28 -11.76
C GLN A 18 -13.33 3.25 -11.56
N VAL A 19 -13.46 2.45 -10.51
CA VAL A 19 -12.48 1.43 -10.12
C VAL A 19 -13.16 0.16 -9.66
N SER A 20 -12.48 -0.96 -9.79
CA SER A 20 -12.88 -2.22 -9.16
C SER A 20 -12.73 -2.13 -7.64
N LEU A 21 -13.42 -3.03 -6.93
CA LEU A 21 -13.30 -3.13 -5.46
C LEU A 21 -11.84 -3.36 -5.01
N SER A 22 -11.06 -4.13 -5.79
CA SER A 22 -9.65 -4.35 -5.50
C SER A 22 -8.83 -3.06 -5.68
N GLN A 23 -9.07 -2.32 -6.76
CA GLN A 23 -8.36 -1.07 -7.06
C GLN A 23 -8.66 0.02 -6.02
N ASN A 24 -9.91 0.13 -5.56
CA ASN A 24 -10.27 1.01 -4.43
C ASN A 24 -9.49 0.65 -3.15
N GLY A 25 -9.19 -0.64 -2.95
CA GLY A 25 -8.37 -1.12 -1.84
C GLY A 25 -6.92 -0.66 -1.89
N PHE A 26 -6.39 -0.31 -3.06
CA PHE A 26 -5.00 0.16 -3.21
C PHE A 26 -4.79 1.51 -2.51
N ASN A 27 -5.81 2.36 -2.49
CA ASN A 27 -5.82 3.66 -1.80
C ASN A 27 -5.96 3.57 -0.28
N ARG A 28 -6.02 2.37 0.30
CA ARG A 28 -6.16 2.21 1.76
C ARG A 28 -5.00 2.90 2.49
N LYS A 29 -5.35 3.75 3.46
CA LYS A 29 -4.37 4.38 4.36
C LYS A 29 -3.59 3.33 5.13
N MET A 30 -2.39 3.70 5.56
CA MET A 30 -1.59 2.87 6.46
C MET A 30 -2.39 2.54 7.72
N GLN A 31 -2.34 1.28 8.15
CA GLN A 31 -3.02 0.86 9.37
C GLN A 31 -2.35 1.51 10.59
N SER A 32 -3.14 1.91 11.59
CA SER A 32 -2.63 2.47 12.85
C SER A 32 -1.77 1.48 13.63
N THR A 33 -1.98 0.18 13.43
CA THR A 33 -1.19 -0.91 14.02
C THR A 33 0.13 -1.15 13.28
N ASN A 34 0.41 -0.43 12.20
CA ASN A 34 1.66 -0.54 11.49
C ASN A 34 2.77 0.21 12.24
N THR A 35 3.61 -0.54 12.93
CA THR A 35 4.76 -0.02 13.70
C THR A 35 5.99 0.26 12.83
N SER A 36 6.02 -0.21 11.58
CA SER A 36 7.13 0.09 10.66
C SER A 36 7.01 1.49 10.08
N GLY A 37 5.82 2.09 10.05
CA GLY A 37 5.61 3.36 9.35
C GLY A 37 5.77 3.24 7.83
N ILE A 38 5.81 2.02 7.29
CA ILE A 38 5.87 1.75 5.85
C ILE A 38 4.74 0.77 5.51
N LYS A 39 3.88 1.16 4.57
CA LYS A 39 2.73 0.34 4.15
C LYS A 39 3.24 -0.98 3.56
N GLY A 40 2.68 -2.11 4.02
CA GLY A 40 3.06 -3.44 3.55
C GLY A 40 4.37 -3.99 4.11
N VAL A 41 5.03 -3.28 5.03
CA VAL A 41 6.23 -3.77 5.72
C VAL A 41 5.94 -3.98 7.20
N SER A 42 6.33 -5.13 7.74
CA SER A 42 6.20 -5.46 9.16
C SER A 42 7.40 -6.27 9.66
N TRP A 43 7.71 -6.15 10.96
CA TRP A 43 8.78 -6.93 11.58
C TRP A 43 8.30 -8.34 11.92
N CYS A 44 8.99 -9.36 11.40
CA CYS A 44 8.77 -10.76 11.76
C CYS A 44 9.72 -11.14 12.90
N LYS A 45 9.17 -11.34 14.11
CA LYS A 45 9.95 -11.66 15.32
C LYS A 45 10.61 -13.04 15.24
N GLU A 46 9.92 -14.02 14.65
CA GLU A 46 10.41 -15.40 14.52
C GLU A 46 11.67 -15.47 13.64
N MET A 47 11.63 -14.82 12.48
CA MET A 47 12.76 -14.78 11.55
C MET A 47 13.76 -13.66 11.83
N LYS A 48 13.44 -12.74 12.76
CA LYS A 48 14.20 -11.50 13.02
C LYS A 48 14.51 -10.72 11.73
N LYS A 49 13.50 -10.58 10.87
CA LYS A 49 13.60 -9.95 9.54
C LYS A 49 12.39 -9.07 9.26
N TRP A 50 12.56 -8.06 8.41
CA TRP A 50 11.47 -7.26 7.86
C TRP A 50 10.77 -8.04 6.74
N ARG A 51 9.48 -8.28 6.90
CA ARG A 51 8.63 -8.90 5.87
C ARG A 51 7.98 -7.81 5.03
N ALA A 52 8.10 -7.92 3.72
CA ALA A 52 7.37 -7.09 2.77
C ALA A 52 6.28 -7.92 2.07
N GLY A 53 5.06 -7.40 2.03
CA GLY A 53 3.92 -8.05 1.40
C GLY A 53 2.86 -7.06 0.94
N ILE A 54 2.20 -7.38 -0.16
CA ILE A 54 1.20 -6.54 -0.79
C ILE A 54 -0.04 -7.35 -1.14
N MET A 55 -1.22 -6.75 -0.98
CA MET A 55 -2.47 -7.33 -1.47
C MET A 55 -2.72 -6.82 -2.89
N HIS A 56 -2.97 -7.74 -3.81
CA HIS A 56 -3.37 -7.44 -5.18
C HIS A 56 -4.47 -8.42 -5.61
N GLU A 57 -5.62 -7.91 -6.03
CA GLU A 57 -6.78 -8.71 -6.48
C GLU A 57 -7.22 -9.78 -5.47
N GLY A 58 -7.21 -9.44 -4.18
CA GLY A 58 -7.58 -10.36 -3.09
C GLY A 58 -6.53 -11.44 -2.79
N LYS A 59 -5.39 -11.43 -3.48
CA LYS A 59 -4.27 -12.33 -3.22
C LYS A 59 -3.16 -11.61 -2.49
N HIS A 60 -2.61 -12.27 -1.47
CA HIS A 60 -1.46 -11.76 -0.74
C HIS A 60 -0.18 -12.17 -1.47
N ILE A 61 0.51 -11.20 -2.06
CA ILE A 61 1.79 -11.39 -2.74
C ILE A 61 2.90 -11.14 -1.72
N HIS A 62 3.71 -12.18 -1.50
CA HIS A 62 4.90 -12.09 -0.67
C HIS A 62 6.05 -11.53 -1.49
N VAL A 63 6.57 -10.37 -1.10
CA VAL A 63 7.70 -9.72 -1.79
C VAL A 63 9.03 -10.29 -1.30
N GLY A 64 9.15 -10.51 0.01
CA GLY A 64 10.37 -11.07 0.57
C GLY A 64 10.58 -10.78 2.05
N TYR A 65 11.69 -11.31 2.56
CA TYR A 65 12.23 -11.02 3.88
C TYR A 65 13.57 -10.31 3.74
N PHE A 66 13.74 -9.23 4.48
CA PHE A 66 14.90 -8.35 4.43
C PHE A 66 15.50 -8.20 5.81
N ILE A 67 16.80 -7.95 5.87
CA ILE A 67 17.48 -7.69 7.14
C ILE A 67 17.25 -6.24 7.53
N GLU A 68 17.36 -5.34 6.56
CA GLU A 68 17.13 -3.92 6.78
C GLU A 68 15.72 -3.49 6.41
N LYS A 69 15.23 -2.49 7.16
CA LYS A 69 13.90 -1.91 6.95
C LYS A 69 13.80 -1.18 5.63
N ILE A 70 14.91 -0.54 5.22
CA ILE A 70 14.99 0.29 4.01
C ILE A 70 14.88 -0.60 2.78
N GLU A 71 15.59 -1.73 2.75
CA GLU A 71 15.49 -2.71 1.65
C GLU A 71 14.04 -3.21 1.47
N ALA A 72 13.35 -3.51 2.57
CA ALA A 72 11.94 -3.89 2.52
C ALA A 72 11.03 -2.76 1.98
N ALA A 73 11.38 -1.51 2.26
CA ALA A 73 10.66 -0.32 1.80
C ALA A 73 10.79 -0.15 0.28
N GLU A 74 12.02 -0.24 -0.24
CA GLU A 74 12.31 -0.11 -1.66
C GLU A 74 11.68 -1.26 -2.45
N ALA A 75 11.80 -2.49 -1.95
CA ALA A 75 11.20 -3.66 -2.58
C ALA A 75 9.68 -3.55 -2.64
N ILE A 76 9.02 -3.13 -1.56
CA ILE A 76 7.56 -2.99 -1.56
C ILE A 76 7.08 -1.83 -2.43
N GLU A 77 7.85 -0.73 -2.51
CA GLU A 77 7.54 0.40 -3.36
C GLU A 77 7.60 0.01 -4.83
N LYS A 78 8.67 -0.67 -5.25
CA LYS A 78 8.82 -1.17 -6.62
C LYS A 78 7.66 -2.07 -7.02
N VAL A 79 7.40 -3.11 -6.21
CA VAL A 79 6.30 -4.06 -6.49
C VAL A 79 4.93 -3.37 -6.46
N ARG A 80 4.72 -2.38 -5.57
CA ARG A 80 3.49 -1.61 -5.54
C ARG A 80 3.30 -0.79 -6.81
N ASN A 81 4.35 -0.12 -7.28
CA ASN A 81 4.29 0.67 -8.50
C ASN A 81 4.03 -0.23 -9.71
N GLU A 82 4.64 -1.41 -9.77
CA GLU A 82 4.40 -2.41 -10.83
C GLU A 82 2.96 -2.96 -10.83
N LEU A 83 2.43 -3.33 -9.65
CA LEU A 83 1.12 -3.97 -9.54
C LEU A 83 -0.05 -2.99 -9.49
N HIS A 84 0.11 -1.84 -8.83
CA HIS A 84 -0.97 -0.86 -8.64
C HIS A 84 -0.90 0.24 -9.70
N GLY A 85 0.23 0.46 -10.37
CA GLY A 85 0.36 1.45 -11.44
C GLY A 85 -0.12 2.85 -11.02
N ALA A 86 -1.03 3.44 -11.80
CA ALA A 86 -1.65 4.74 -11.51
C ALA A 86 -2.53 4.79 -10.25
N PHE A 87 -2.72 3.65 -9.57
CA PHE A 87 -3.46 3.52 -8.31
C PHE A 87 -2.53 3.29 -7.11
N ALA A 88 -1.21 3.31 -7.31
CA ALA A 88 -0.23 3.10 -6.26
C ALA A 88 -0.33 4.21 -5.20
N ASN A 89 -0.57 3.79 -3.96
CA ASN A 89 -0.56 4.68 -2.81
C ASN A 89 0.40 4.13 -1.75
N ASN A 90 1.52 4.84 -1.55
CA ASN A 90 2.58 4.49 -0.62
C ASN A 90 2.20 4.69 0.87
N GLY A 91 0.96 5.11 1.16
CA GLY A 91 0.48 5.36 2.51
C GLY A 91 0.80 6.77 3.00
N GLY A 92 1.03 7.72 2.09
CA GLY A 92 1.11 9.14 2.42
C GLY A 92 -0.13 9.54 3.22
N LYS A 93 0.06 10.24 4.34
CA LYS A 93 -1.05 10.89 5.02
C LYS A 93 -1.66 11.86 4.02
N ALA A 94 -2.96 11.74 3.75
CA ALA A 94 -3.70 12.83 3.15
C ALA A 94 -3.44 14.06 4.04
N ALA A 95 -2.87 15.10 3.44
CA ALA A 95 -2.70 16.40 4.08
C ALA A 95 -4.08 16.97 4.46
#